data_AF-A0ABD0UK10-F1
#
_entry.id   AF-A0ABD0UK10-F1
#
_cell.length_a   1.000
_cell.length_b   1.000
_cell.length_c   1.000
_cell.angle_alpha   90.00
_cell.angle_beta   90.00
_cell.angle_gamma   90.00
#
_symmetry.space_group_name_H-M   'P 1'
#
loop_
_entity.id
_entity.type
_entity.pdbx_description
1 polymer ?
#
loop_
_entity_poly.entity_id
_entity_poly.type
_entity_poly.pdbx_seq_one_letter_code
_entity_poly.pdbx_strand_id
1 'polypeptide(L)'
;MDVGAFLHSFLPSWSSAGILLSYLVYLALAGAILPGKNVPGAVLSDGTRLHYRCNGLASLFILMALLGIGVSVRLISPTVIADRGPELFSVTFIFSVIVTLLLYITGCKSHDSSSSLKARVTGNFIHDWWFGVQLNPHFMGIDLKFATSYLTLQSILDVRQPLEAMFTSTQWLNSAWGKKPEGKEIRRHILNDKFWASVTYAILSTRPLVQVLRLVDAEKKPAMGFIYNAMDEAKELIAHNLGGEEASYREIWDIIDVRWEVQLHRHLHAAAYYLNPQFQYSERKSSNPEVKLGLYHCMERLIPDLTVREIADLQLVLFRNREGFFGLHAAKSTIAKRSPDSFLSERV
;
A
#
# COMPACT_ATOMS: atom_id res chain seq x y z
N MET A 1 -32.95 -21.42 -14.85
CA MET A 1 -33.08 -20.01 -14.43
C MET A 1 -33.27 -19.18 -15.69
N ASP A 2 -34.33 -18.39 -15.74
CA ASP A 2 -34.55 -17.46 -16.84
C ASP A 2 -33.50 -16.35 -16.77
N VAL A 3 -32.69 -16.23 -17.83
CA VAL A 3 -31.61 -15.24 -17.93
C VAL A 3 -32.20 -13.82 -17.84
N GLY A 4 -33.43 -13.61 -18.35
CA GLY A 4 -34.14 -12.34 -18.22
C GLY A 4 -34.43 -11.99 -16.77
N ALA A 5 -35.01 -12.91 -16.01
CA ALA A 5 -35.30 -12.71 -14.58
C ALA A 5 -34.04 -12.48 -13.74
N PHE A 6 -32.95 -13.18 -14.06
CA PHE A 6 -31.65 -12.98 -13.43
C PHE A 6 -31.10 -11.58 -13.71
N LEU A 7 -31.09 -11.13 -14.96
CA LEU A 7 -30.63 -9.78 -15.33
C LEU A 7 -31.51 -8.67 -14.75
N HIS A 8 -32.83 -8.87 -14.69
CA HIS A 8 -33.76 -7.93 -14.06
C HIS A 8 -33.49 -7.73 -12.57
N SER A 9 -32.97 -8.75 -11.86
CA SER A 9 -32.61 -8.61 -10.44
C SER A 9 -31.50 -7.60 -10.18
N PHE A 10 -30.68 -7.29 -11.19
CA PHE A 10 -29.60 -6.31 -11.11
C PHE A 10 -30.06 -4.88 -11.45
N LEU A 11 -31.34 -4.63 -11.72
CA LEU A 11 -31.81 -3.27 -11.98
C LEU A 11 -31.66 -2.42 -10.70
N PRO A 12 -30.94 -1.29 -10.76
CA PRO A 12 -30.74 -0.45 -9.59
C PRO A 12 -32.09 0.12 -9.12
N SER A 13 -32.34 0.08 -7.81
CA SER A 13 -33.55 0.63 -7.20
C SER A 13 -33.23 1.82 -6.31
N TRP A 14 -34.17 2.77 -6.23
CA TRP A 14 -34.05 3.93 -5.34
C TRP A 14 -33.97 3.54 -3.85
N SER A 15 -34.60 2.43 -3.48
CA SER A 15 -34.51 1.90 -2.12
C SER A 15 -33.09 1.40 -1.81
N SER A 16 -32.47 0.65 -2.71
CA SER A 16 -31.09 0.16 -2.56
C SER A 16 -30.07 1.31 -2.61
N ALA A 17 -30.33 2.35 -3.43
CA ALA A 17 -29.58 3.61 -3.39
C ALA A 17 -29.70 4.34 -2.04
N GLY A 18 -30.92 4.40 -1.48
CA GLY A 18 -31.16 4.96 -0.15
C GLY A 18 -30.41 4.20 0.96
N ILE A 19 -30.38 2.86 0.88
CA ILE A 19 -29.62 2.02 1.83
C ILE A 19 -28.12 2.34 1.74
N LEU A 20 -27.54 2.32 0.53
CA LEU A 20 -26.13 2.64 0.33
C LEU A 20 -25.80 4.05 0.85
N LEU A 21 -26.62 5.04 0.50
CA LEU A 21 -26.43 6.43 0.92
C LEU A 21 -26.50 6.56 2.46
N SER A 22 -27.49 5.92 3.09
CA SER A 22 -27.63 5.94 4.55
C SER A 22 -26.41 5.35 5.26
N TYR A 23 -25.84 4.28 4.70
CA TYR A 23 -24.63 3.65 5.21
C TYR A 23 -23.40 4.55 5.02
N LEU A 24 -23.25 5.20 3.86
CA LEU A 24 -22.15 6.13 3.61
C LEU A 24 -22.23 7.37 4.51
N VAL A 25 -23.44 7.93 4.70
CA VAL A 25 -23.68 9.03 5.62
C VAL A 25 -23.38 8.61 7.06
N TYR A 26 -23.79 7.40 7.46
CA TYR A 26 -23.44 6.84 8.75
C TYR A 26 -21.93 6.78 8.94
N LEU A 27 -21.18 6.22 7.97
CA LEU A 27 -19.73 6.13 8.06
C LEU A 27 -19.07 7.51 8.18
N ALA A 28 -19.52 8.50 7.41
CA ALA A 28 -19.01 9.87 7.46
C ALA A 28 -19.28 10.52 8.82
N LEU A 29 -20.51 10.44 9.33
CA LEU A 29 -20.90 10.99 10.64
C LEU A 29 -20.18 10.28 11.78
N ALA A 30 -20.15 8.94 11.75
CA ALA A 30 -19.48 8.14 12.77
C ALA A 30 -17.97 8.43 12.82
N GLY A 31 -17.32 8.51 11.65
CA GLY A 31 -15.92 8.90 11.53
C GLY A 31 -15.64 10.30 12.10
N ALA A 32 -16.50 11.26 11.83
CA ALA A 32 -16.32 12.66 12.24
C ALA A 32 -16.71 12.96 13.69
N ILE A 33 -17.71 12.27 14.24
CA ILE A 33 -18.34 12.62 15.53
C ILE A 33 -17.86 11.71 16.65
N LEU A 34 -17.69 10.41 16.41
CA LEU A 34 -17.42 9.46 17.49
C LEU A 34 -16.05 9.69 18.12
N PRO A 35 -15.94 9.53 19.45
CA PRO A 35 -14.66 9.62 20.12
C PRO A 35 -13.72 8.53 19.60
N GLY A 36 -12.48 8.92 19.32
CA GLY A 36 -11.45 8.03 18.79
C GLY A 36 -10.07 8.54 19.15
N LYS A 37 -9.09 7.64 19.14
CA LYS A 37 -7.70 8.03 19.34
C LYS A 37 -7.23 8.80 18.10
N ASN A 38 -6.81 10.05 18.29
CA ASN A 38 -6.18 10.80 17.21
C ASN A 38 -4.74 10.29 17.05
N VAL A 39 -4.46 9.66 15.92
CA VAL A 39 -3.14 9.10 15.59
C VAL A 39 -2.49 10.03 14.56
N PRO A 40 -1.26 10.53 14.83
CA PRO A 40 -0.55 11.34 13.85
C PRO A 40 -0.15 10.50 12.65
N GLY A 41 -0.45 11.02 11.46
CA GLY A 41 -0.03 10.51 10.18
C GLY A 41 1.43 10.83 9.84
N ALA A 42 1.79 10.51 8.60
CA ALA A 42 3.05 10.94 8.02
C ALA A 42 3.10 12.48 7.91
N VAL A 43 4.32 13.03 7.94
CA VAL A 43 4.55 14.46 7.74
C VAL A 43 4.55 14.75 6.24
N LEU A 44 3.74 15.69 5.80
CA LEU A 44 3.62 16.12 4.41
C LEU A 44 4.83 16.97 4.00
N SER A 45 4.91 17.28 2.70
CA SER A 45 5.99 18.06 2.08
C SER A 45 6.06 19.52 2.56
N ASP A 46 4.95 20.10 3.02
CA ASP A 46 4.86 21.43 3.61
C ASP A 46 5.21 21.48 5.11
N GLY A 47 5.59 20.33 5.70
CA GLY A 47 5.89 20.21 7.12
C GLY A 47 4.67 19.97 8.02
N THR A 48 3.44 20.02 7.48
CA THR A 48 2.21 19.69 8.21
C THR A 48 2.08 18.18 8.41
N ARG A 49 1.17 17.76 9.32
CA ARG A 49 0.83 16.36 9.56
C ARG A 49 -0.66 16.19 9.49
N LEU A 50 -1.11 15.14 8.80
CA LEU A 50 -2.49 14.68 8.92
C LEU A 50 -2.68 13.99 10.27
N HIS A 51 -3.86 14.13 10.85
CA HIS A 51 -4.25 13.43 12.07
C HIS A 51 -5.47 12.58 11.78
N TYR A 52 -5.35 11.28 12.00
CA TYR A 52 -6.41 10.32 11.76
C TYR A 52 -7.14 10.01 13.05
N ARG A 53 -8.46 10.20 13.07
CA ARG A 53 -9.28 9.78 14.20
C ARG A 53 -9.62 8.30 14.05
N CYS A 54 -8.97 7.45 14.83
CA CYS A 54 -9.21 6.03 14.84
C CYS A 54 -10.35 5.69 15.81
N ASN A 55 -11.59 5.58 15.28
CA ASN A 55 -12.81 5.21 16.03
C ASN A 55 -13.55 4.00 15.43
N GLY A 56 -12.89 3.20 14.58
CA GLY A 56 -13.53 2.11 13.83
C GLY A 56 -14.28 1.09 14.70
N LEU A 57 -13.74 0.71 15.87
CA LEU A 57 -14.40 -0.23 16.78
C LEU A 57 -15.65 0.36 17.43
N ALA A 58 -15.59 1.63 17.85
CA ALA A 58 -16.76 2.32 18.40
C ALA A 58 -17.85 2.51 17.34
N SER A 59 -17.45 2.87 16.12
CA SER A 59 -18.35 2.94 14.96
C SER A 59 -19.01 1.60 14.66
N LEU A 60 -18.29 0.48 14.75
CA LEU A 60 -18.89 -0.84 14.55
C LEU A 60 -19.97 -1.15 15.59
N PHE A 61 -19.68 -0.94 16.88
CA PHE A 61 -20.63 -1.25 17.95
C PHE A 61 -21.88 -0.39 17.88
N ILE A 62 -21.75 0.90 17.54
CA ILE A 62 -22.90 1.79 17.37
C ILE A 62 -23.73 1.37 16.16
N LEU A 63 -23.09 0.99 15.05
CA LEU A 63 -23.80 0.50 13.87
C LEU A 63 -24.61 -0.75 14.21
N MET A 64 -24.00 -1.71 14.92
CA MET A 64 -24.68 -2.92 15.37
C MET A 64 -25.86 -2.62 16.29
N ALA A 65 -25.71 -1.68 17.22
CA ALA A 65 -26.79 -1.26 18.12
C ALA A 65 -27.94 -0.59 17.35
N LEU A 66 -27.64 0.31 16.42
CA LEU A 66 -28.63 1.00 15.58
C LEU A 66 -29.39 0.02 14.68
N LEU A 67 -28.69 -0.94 14.06
CA LEU A 67 -29.32 -1.99 13.26
C LEU A 67 -30.18 -2.91 14.13
N GLY A 68 -29.69 -3.30 15.32
CA GLY A 68 -30.45 -4.10 16.28
C GLY A 68 -31.74 -3.41 16.72
N ILE A 69 -31.67 -2.11 17.05
CA ILE A 69 -32.84 -1.29 17.37
C ILE A 69 -33.76 -1.21 16.14
N GLY A 70 -33.24 -0.90 14.96
CA GLY A 70 -34.00 -0.81 13.72
C GLY A 70 -34.78 -2.08 13.38
N VAL A 71 -34.18 -3.25 13.62
CA VAL A 71 -34.88 -4.55 13.48
C VAL A 71 -35.94 -4.72 14.58
N SER A 72 -35.63 -4.37 15.83
CA SER A 72 -36.58 -4.50 16.96
C SER A 72 -37.84 -3.64 16.79
N VAL A 73 -37.71 -2.44 16.23
CA VAL A 73 -38.84 -1.54 15.92
C VAL A 73 -39.44 -1.79 14.54
N ARG A 74 -39.04 -2.85 13.85
CA ARG A 74 -39.49 -3.24 12.49
C ARG A 74 -39.28 -2.17 11.41
N LEU A 75 -38.31 -1.29 11.59
CA LEU A 75 -37.91 -0.30 10.58
C LEU A 75 -37.06 -0.92 9.47
N ILE A 76 -36.25 -1.93 9.78
CA ILE A 76 -35.32 -2.56 8.85
C ILE A 76 -35.50 -4.07 8.91
N SER A 77 -35.57 -4.73 7.74
CA SER A 77 -35.55 -6.19 7.68
C SER A 77 -34.15 -6.72 8.00
N PRO A 78 -33.99 -7.73 8.87
CA PRO A 78 -32.69 -8.36 9.12
C PRO A 78 -32.11 -9.02 7.87
N THR A 79 -32.93 -9.32 6.86
CA THR A 79 -32.52 -9.93 5.59
C THR A 79 -32.35 -8.90 4.47
N VAL A 80 -32.47 -7.60 4.73
CA VAL A 80 -32.51 -6.55 3.69
C VAL A 80 -31.34 -6.61 2.69
N ILE A 81 -30.14 -6.98 3.17
CA ILE A 81 -28.95 -7.11 2.33
C ILE A 81 -29.03 -8.37 1.45
N ALA A 82 -29.55 -9.48 1.98
CA ALA A 82 -29.74 -10.71 1.21
C ALA A 82 -30.87 -10.54 0.19
N ASP A 83 -31.97 -9.90 0.58
CA ASP A 83 -33.16 -9.72 -0.26
C ASP A 83 -32.88 -8.78 -1.44
N ARG A 84 -32.03 -7.76 -1.24
CA ARG A 84 -31.70 -6.73 -2.24
C ARG A 84 -30.26 -6.83 -2.76
N GLY A 85 -29.58 -7.95 -2.53
CA GLY A 85 -28.15 -8.11 -2.84
C GLY A 85 -27.77 -7.75 -4.27
N PRO A 86 -28.46 -8.27 -5.30
CA PRO A 86 -28.19 -7.93 -6.71
C PRO A 86 -28.40 -6.45 -7.03
N GLU A 87 -29.47 -5.83 -6.52
CA GLU A 87 -29.73 -4.40 -6.68
C GLU A 87 -28.62 -3.54 -6.02
N LEU A 88 -28.23 -3.91 -4.79
CA LEU A 88 -27.17 -3.23 -4.03
C LEU A 88 -25.82 -3.34 -4.74
N PHE A 89 -25.52 -4.49 -5.34
CA PHE A 89 -24.31 -4.68 -6.15
C PHE A 89 -24.29 -3.70 -7.33
N SER A 90 -25.37 -3.62 -8.11
CA SER A 90 -25.47 -2.71 -9.24
C SER A 90 -25.38 -1.24 -8.84
N VAL A 91 -26.09 -0.84 -7.77
CA VAL A 91 -26.05 0.52 -7.23
C VAL A 91 -24.63 0.87 -6.77
N THR A 92 -23.95 -0.05 -6.08
CA THR A 92 -22.57 0.16 -5.60
C THR A 92 -21.59 0.25 -6.76
N PHE A 93 -21.77 -0.54 -7.82
CA PHE A 93 -20.97 -0.48 -9.04
C PHE A 93 -21.16 0.85 -9.78
N ILE A 94 -22.40 1.31 -9.95
CA ILE A 94 -22.69 2.62 -10.55
C ILE A 94 -22.07 3.73 -9.70
N PHE A 95 -22.26 3.68 -8.38
CA PHE A 95 -21.66 4.64 -7.45
C PHE A 95 -20.13 4.66 -7.56
N SER A 96 -19.47 3.49 -7.60
CA SER A 96 -18.02 3.42 -7.69
C SER A 96 -17.50 4.01 -8.99
N VAL A 97 -18.14 3.73 -10.12
CA VAL A 97 -17.81 4.34 -11.43
C VAL A 97 -17.98 5.86 -11.38
N ILE A 98 -19.06 6.37 -10.79
CA ILE A 98 -19.28 7.82 -10.64
C ILE A 98 -18.19 8.42 -9.76
N VAL A 99 -17.88 7.83 -8.61
CA VAL A 99 -16.86 8.34 -7.69
C VAL A 99 -15.48 8.33 -8.34
N THR A 100 -15.08 7.27 -9.04
CA THR A 100 -13.76 7.24 -9.72
C THR A 100 -13.67 8.27 -10.84
N LEU A 101 -14.75 8.52 -11.58
CA LEU A 101 -14.82 9.60 -12.56
C LEU A 101 -14.72 10.99 -11.89
N LEU A 102 -15.43 11.20 -10.78
CA LEU A 102 -15.35 12.45 -10.01
C LEU A 102 -13.96 12.69 -9.43
N LEU A 103 -13.31 11.65 -8.92
CA LEU A 103 -11.93 11.70 -8.43
C LEU A 103 -10.95 11.99 -9.56
N TYR A 104 -11.17 11.41 -10.75
CA TYR A 104 -10.38 11.74 -11.95
C TYR A 104 -10.53 13.22 -12.33
N ILE A 105 -11.76 13.73 -12.44
CA ILE A 105 -12.03 15.14 -12.81
C ILE A 105 -11.46 16.09 -11.75
N THR A 106 -11.69 15.81 -10.46
CA THR A 106 -11.20 16.63 -9.35
C THR A 106 -9.68 16.59 -9.28
N GLY A 107 -9.09 15.42 -9.51
CA GLY A 107 -7.65 15.24 -9.63
C GLY A 107 -7.06 16.07 -10.74
N CYS A 108 -7.61 16.03 -11.96
CA CYS A 108 -7.14 16.83 -13.10
C CYS A 108 -7.28 18.34 -12.90
N LYS A 109 -8.25 18.80 -12.10
CA LYS A 109 -8.48 20.23 -11.78
C LYS A 109 -7.73 20.72 -10.55
N SER A 110 -7.09 19.81 -9.81
CA SER A 110 -6.28 20.15 -8.64
C SER A 110 -5.07 20.99 -9.06
N HIS A 111 -5.03 22.23 -8.57
CA HIS A 111 -3.87 23.11 -8.69
C HIS A 111 -2.99 23.08 -7.44
N ASP A 112 -3.28 22.17 -6.49
CA ASP A 112 -2.53 22.11 -5.24
C ASP A 112 -1.10 21.66 -5.51
N SER A 113 -0.17 22.46 -4.99
CA SER A 113 1.27 22.27 -5.17
C SER A 113 1.83 21.13 -4.28
N SER A 114 1.00 20.53 -3.43
CA SER A 114 1.35 19.40 -2.58
C SER A 114 1.45 18.09 -3.39
N SER A 115 2.52 17.34 -3.16
CA SER A 115 2.86 16.09 -3.87
C SER A 115 1.77 15.02 -3.85
N SER A 116 1.00 14.93 -2.76
CA SER A 116 -0.08 13.95 -2.56
C SER A 116 -1.34 14.25 -3.39
N LEU A 117 -1.58 15.54 -3.66
CA LEU A 117 -2.75 16.06 -4.39
C LEU A 117 -2.42 16.50 -5.83
N LYS A 118 -1.12 16.50 -6.18
CA LYS A 118 -0.64 16.85 -7.52
C LYS A 118 -1.07 15.79 -8.52
N ALA A 119 -1.85 16.23 -9.49
CA ALA A 119 -2.34 15.37 -10.56
C ALA A 119 -1.18 14.84 -11.42
N ARG A 120 -1.02 13.53 -11.53
CA ARG A 120 -0.12 12.90 -12.51
C ARG A 120 -0.94 12.29 -13.65
N VAL A 121 -1.16 13.09 -14.69
CA VAL A 121 -1.85 12.68 -15.92
C VAL A 121 -0.81 12.17 -16.91
N THR A 122 -0.93 10.90 -17.33
CA THR A 122 -0.03 10.29 -18.32
C THR A 122 -0.45 10.59 -19.76
N GLY A 123 -1.69 11.08 -19.96
CA GLY A 123 -2.26 11.41 -21.26
C GLY A 123 -3.09 10.27 -21.86
N ASN A 124 -3.11 9.10 -21.24
CA ASN A 124 -4.00 7.98 -21.58
C ASN A 124 -5.15 7.91 -20.57
N PHE A 125 -6.35 8.29 -21.00
CA PHE A 125 -7.56 8.32 -20.17
C PHE A 125 -7.83 6.99 -19.45
N ILE A 126 -7.73 5.85 -20.15
CA ILE A 126 -8.06 4.54 -19.56
C ILE A 126 -7.08 4.21 -18.43
N HIS A 127 -5.80 4.49 -18.65
CA HIS A 127 -4.76 4.28 -17.65
C HIS A 127 -4.94 5.21 -16.44
N ASP A 128 -5.14 6.50 -16.69
CA ASP A 128 -5.25 7.53 -15.66
C ASP A 128 -6.53 7.39 -14.82
N TRP A 129 -7.63 6.96 -15.43
CA TRP A 129 -8.89 6.68 -14.72
C TRP A 129 -8.82 5.37 -13.91
N TRP A 130 -8.20 4.32 -14.46
CA TRP A 130 -8.07 3.03 -13.78
C TRP A 130 -7.16 3.07 -12.55
N PHE A 131 -5.99 3.71 -12.68
CA PHE A 131 -5.01 3.78 -11.60
C PHE A 131 -5.21 4.98 -10.67
N GLY A 132 -5.95 6.01 -11.12
CA GLY A 132 -6.13 7.26 -10.40
C GLY A 132 -5.02 8.26 -10.68
N VAL A 133 -5.36 9.54 -10.68
CA VAL A 133 -4.45 10.66 -11.03
C VAL A 133 -3.79 11.27 -9.78
N GLN A 134 -4.36 11.05 -8.60
CA GLN A 134 -3.84 11.49 -7.31
C GLN A 134 -3.37 10.30 -6.48
N LEU A 135 -2.25 10.48 -5.77
CA LEU A 135 -1.61 9.42 -4.98
C LEU A 135 -2.44 9.09 -3.73
N ASN A 136 -2.91 10.11 -3.02
CA ASN A 136 -3.77 10.00 -1.84
C ASN A 136 -4.99 10.91 -1.99
N PRO A 137 -6.02 10.51 -2.77
CA PRO A 137 -7.24 11.28 -2.90
C PRO A 137 -7.95 11.33 -1.54
N HIS A 138 -7.91 12.48 -0.90
CA HIS A 138 -8.64 12.73 0.33
C HIS A 138 -10.11 12.95 -0.01
N PHE A 139 -10.94 11.92 0.15
CA PHE A 139 -12.39 12.09 0.16
C PHE A 139 -12.86 12.10 1.61
N MET A 140 -13.22 13.27 2.13
CA MET A 140 -13.76 13.43 3.49
C MET A 140 -12.85 12.90 4.63
N GLY A 141 -11.51 12.91 4.44
CA GLY A 141 -10.55 12.56 5.49
C GLY A 141 -10.25 11.06 5.67
N ILE A 142 -10.51 10.22 4.67
CA ILE A 142 -10.25 8.78 4.70
C ILE A 142 -9.22 8.39 3.62
N ASP A 143 -8.11 7.74 4.03
CA ASP A 143 -7.12 7.12 3.13
C ASP A 143 -7.52 5.68 2.77
N LEU A 144 -7.38 5.31 1.49
CA LEU A 144 -8.14 4.21 0.89
C LEU A 144 -7.36 2.97 0.41
N LYS A 145 -6.02 2.83 0.51
CA LYS A 145 -5.34 1.69 -0.16
C LYS A 145 -4.18 0.99 0.57
N PHE A 146 -4.25 -0.35 0.50
CA PHE A 146 -3.19 -1.35 0.27
C PHE A 146 -2.47 -2.12 1.40
N ALA A 147 -2.62 -1.79 2.69
CA ALA A 147 -1.95 -2.56 3.77
C ALA A 147 -2.90 -3.47 4.59
N THR A 148 -4.16 -3.59 4.22
CA THR A 148 -5.22 -4.15 5.08
C THR A 148 -4.98 -5.62 5.47
N SER A 149 -4.61 -6.48 4.53
CA SER A 149 -4.42 -7.92 4.81
C SER A 149 -3.22 -8.20 5.72
N TYR A 150 -2.07 -7.56 5.46
CA TYR A 150 -0.89 -7.66 6.33
C TYR A 150 -1.17 -7.13 7.73
N LEU A 151 -1.78 -5.94 7.83
CA LEU A 151 -2.12 -5.33 9.13
C LEU A 151 -3.13 -6.19 9.90
N THR A 152 -4.07 -6.82 9.20
CA THR A 152 -5.04 -7.75 9.82
C THR A 152 -4.35 -8.98 10.36
N LEU A 153 -3.48 -9.63 9.58
CA LEU A 153 -2.72 -10.80 10.04
C LEU A 153 -1.80 -10.46 11.22
N GLN A 154 -1.09 -9.33 11.15
CA GLN A 154 -0.25 -8.84 12.24
C GLN A 154 -1.08 -8.61 13.51
N SER A 155 -2.21 -7.92 13.39
CA SER A 155 -3.10 -7.67 14.53
C SER A 155 -3.64 -8.95 15.15
N ILE A 156 -3.96 -9.97 14.34
CA ILE A 156 -4.44 -11.27 14.83
C ILE A 156 -3.31 -12.02 15.55
N LEU A 157 -2.08 -11.98 15.02
CA LEU A 157 -0.91 -12.60 15.66
C LEU A 157 -0.58 -11.94 17.01
N ASP A 158 -0.63 -10.61 17.08
CA ASP A 158 -0.34 -9.84 18.30
C ASP A 158 -1.30 -10.19 19.46
N VAL A 159 -2.53 -10.61 19.14
CA VAL A 159 -3.54 -11.02 20.13
C VAL A 159 -3.75 -12.53 20.22
N ARG A 160 -2.82 -13.34 19.70
CA ARG A 160 -2.90 -14.81 19.68
C ARG A 160 -3.30 -15.41 21.04
N GLN A 161 -2.55 -15.06 22.10
CA GLN A 161 -2.76 -15.62 23.44
C GLN A 161 -4.15 -15.27 24.01
N PRO A 162 -4.58 -13.99 24.02
CA PRO A 162 -5.96 -13.64 24.35
C PRO A 162 -7.02 -14.35 23.50
N LEU A 163 -6.75 -14.56 22.21
CA LEU A 163 -7.68 -15.22 21.30
C LEU A 163 -7.83 -16.71 21.66
N GLU A 164 -6.73 -17.44 21.86
CA GLU A 164 -6.74 -18.82 22.35
C GLU A 164 -7.50 -18.97 23.67
N ALA A 165 -7.29 -18.03 24.61
CA ALA A 165 -8.02 -17.99 25.88
C ALA A 165 -9.53 -17.77 25.69
N MET A 166 -9.92 -16.88 24.79
CA MET A 166 -11.34 -16.65 24.46
C MET A 166 -12.00 -17.92 23.91
N PHE A 167 -11.35 -18.60 22.95
CA PHE A 167 -11.89 -19.81 22.29
C PHE A 167 -11.87 -21.07 23.17
N THR A 168 -11.18 -21.04 24.30
CA THR A 168 -11.17 -22.11 25.33
C THR A 168 -12.04 -21.79 26.54
N SER A 169 -12.54 -20.56 26.66
CA SER A 169 -13.40 -20.13 27.78
C SER A 169 -14.72 -20.90 27.83
N THR A 170 -15.24 -21.11 29.04
CA THR A 170 -16.56 -21.73 29.26
C THR A 170 -17.68 -20.89 28.64
N GLN A 171 -17.53 -19.57 28.63
CA GLN A 171 -18.48 -18.63 28.00
C GLN A 171 -18.57 -18.88 26.50
N TRP A 172 -17.44 -19.02 25.79
CA TRP A 172 -17.43 -19.33 24.37
C TRP A 172 -18.04 -20.70 24.08
N LEU A 173 -17.61 -21.74 24.81
CA LEU A 173 -18.07 -23.12 24.60
C LEU A 173 -19.59 -23.27 24.81
N ASN A 174 -20.15 -22.52 25.75
CA ASN A 174 -21.59 -22.56 26.04
C ASN A 174 -22.43 -21.61 25.17
N SER A 175 -21.79 -20.67 24.47
CA SER A 175 -22.46 -19.69 23.61
C SER A 175 -23.16 -20.33 22.42
N ALA A 176 -24.14 -19.61 21.86
CA ALA A 176 -24.80 -20.02 20.62
C ALA A 176 -23.82 -20.10 19.43
N TRP A 177 -22.77 -19.26 19.43
CA TRP A 177 -21.77 -19.19 18.35
C TRP A 177 -20.74 -20.30 18.42
N GLY A 178 -20.26 -20.67 19.62
CA GLY A 178 -19.33 -21.79 19.79
C GLY A 178 -19.93 -23.16 19.46
N LYS A 179 -21.26 -23.29 19.51
CA LYS A 179 -21.99 -24.51 19.15
C LYS A 179 -22.20 -24.68 17.64
N LYS A 180 -22.19 -23.58 16.88
CA LYS A 180 -22.32 -23.59 15.41
C LYS A 180 -21.12 -24.27 14.74
N PRO A 181 -21.30 -24.90 13.57
CA PRO A 181 -20.20 -25.54 12.85
C PRO A 181 -19.06 -24.56 12.52
N GLU A 182 -19.39 -23.33 12.14
CA GLU A 182 -18.40 -22.29 11.81
C GLU A 182 -17.57 -21.89 13.04
N GLY A 183 -18.20 -21.75 14.21
CA GLY A 183 -17.51 -21.40 15.45
C GLY A 183 -16.57 -22.51 15.93
N LYS A 184 -16.94 -23.78 15.71
CA LYS A 184 -16.07 -24.94 15.98
C LYS A 184 -14.87 -24.96 15.05
N GLU A 185 -15.07 -24.62 13.78
CA GLU A 185 -14.01 -24.59 12.78
C GLU A 185 -13.00 -23.46 13.04
N ILE A 186 -13.48 -22.25 13.34
CA ILE A 186 -12.60 -21.13 13.74
C ILE A 186 -11.79 -21.51 14.97
N ARG A 187 -12.43 -22.08 15.99
CA ARG A 187 -11.73 -22.59 17.18
C ARG A 187 -10.65 -23.61 16.81
N ARG A 188 -10.94 -24.54 15.89
CA ARG A 188 -9.98 -25.53 15.41
C ARG A 188 -8.76 -24.87 14.77
N HIS A 189 -8.94 -23.80 13.99
CA HIS A 189 -7.84 -23.05 13.40
C HIS A 189 -7.04 -22.27 14.46
N ILE A 190 -7.71 -21.54 15.36
CA ILE A 190 -7.05 -20.73 16.39
C ILE A 190 -6.25 -21.59 17.37
N LEU A 191 -6.67 -22.81 17.66
CA LEU A 191 -5.94 -23.72 18.56
C LEU A 191 -4.89 -24.57 17.83
N ASN A 192 -4.68 -24.36 16.54
CA ASN A 192 -3.72 -25.15 15.74
C ASN A 192 -2.41 -24.38 15.57
N ASP A 193 -1.33 -24.90 16.14
CA ASP A 193 0.00 -24.30 16.01
C ASP A 193 0.48 -24.18 14.56
N LYS A 194 0.09 -25.10 13.67
CA LYS A 194 0.44 -25.01 12.24
C LYS A 194 -0.17 -23.79 11.59
N PHE A 195 -1.39 -23.40 11.98
CA PHE A 195 -2.01 -22.18 11.47
C PHE A 195 -1.18 -20.96 11.86
N TRP A 196 -0.76 -20.87 13.12
CA TRP A 196 0.07 -19.76 13.60
C TRP A 196 1.47 -19.74 12.98
N ALA A 197 2.05 -20.90 12.70
CA ALA A 197 3.29 -21.00 11.95
C ALA A 197 3.12 -20.42 10.53
N SER A 198 2.02 -20.74 9.84
CA SER A 198 1.68 -20.15 8.53
C SER A 198 1.44 -18.64 8.59
N VAL A 199 0.74 -18.14 9.62
CA VAL A 199 0.55 -16.69 9.83
C VAL A 199 1.89 -15.98 10.05
N THR A 200 2.76 -16.57 10.87
CA THR A 200 4.10 -16.04 11.14
C THR A 200 4.94 -16.03 9.87
N TYR A 201 4.93 -17.12 9.10
CA TYR A 201 5.60 -17.21 7.79
C TYR A 201 5.11 -16.11 6.83
N ALA A 202 3.80 -15.91 6.72
CA ALA A 202 3.21 -14.86 5.88
C ALA A 202 3.66 -13.45 6.31
N ILE A 203 3.73 -13.17 7.61
CA ILE A 203 4.18 -11.88 8.14
C ILE A 203 5.67 -11.67 7.89
N LEU A 204 6.51 -12.68 8.18
CA LEU A 204 7.96 -12.60 8.03
C LEU A 204 8.40 -12.45 6.58
N SER A 205 7.67 -13.06 5.65
CA SER A 205 7.90 -12.92 4.20
C SER A 205 7.39 -11.61 3.61
N THR A 206 6.25 -11.09 4.08
CA THR A 206 5.64 -9.88 3.48
C THR A 206 6.09 -8.57 4.12
N ARG A 207 6.50 -8.57 5.40
CA ARG A 207 6.91 -7.34 6.11
C ARG A 207 8.02 -6.57 5.39
N PRO A 208 9.11 -7.18 4.88
CA PRO A 208 10.14 -6.45 4.15
C PRO A 208 9.59 -5.76 2.91
N LEU A 209 8.67 -6.40 2.18
CA LEU A 209 8.01 -5.81 1.01
C LEU A 209 7.11 -4.62 1.40
N VAL A 210 6.40 -4.70 2.53
CA VAL A 210 5.63 -3.56 3.07
C VAL A 210 6.56 -2.39 3.41
N GLN A 211 7.79 -2.64 3.87
CA GLN A 211 8.77 -1.58 4.12
C GLN A 211 9.27 -0.94 2.81
N VAL A 212 9.50 -1.72 1.76
CA VAL A 212 9.82 -1.18 0.42
C VAL A 212 8.67 -0.34 -0.11
N LEU A 213 7.42 -0.81 0.02
CA LEU A 213 6.25 -0.04 -0.37
C LEU A 213 6.16 1.29 0.38
N ARG A 214 6.37 1.27 1.71
CA ARG A 214 6.43 2.49 2.51
C ARG A 214 7.55 3.44 2.11
N LEU A 215 8.69 2.92 1.67
CA LEU A 215 9.79 3.74 1.16
C LEU A 215 9.39 4.45 -0.15
N VAL A 216 8.73 3.75 -1.06
CA VAL A 216 8.29 4.30 -2.34
C VAL A 216 7.14 5.29 -2.17
N ASP A 217 6.28 5.05 -1.18
CA ASP A 217 5.19 5.93 -0.78
C ASP A 217 5.66 7.14 0.05
N ALA A 218 6.87 7.10 0.60
CA ALA A 218 7.42 8.18 1.41
C ALA A 218 7.80 9.40 0.53
N GLU A 219 6.92 10.39 0.49
CA GLU A 219 7.04 11.60 -0.36
C GLU A 219 8.30 12.45 -0.12
N LYS A 220 8.96 12.32 1.04
CA LYS A 220 10.06 13.21 1.47
C LYS A 220 11.40 12.95 0.81
N LYS A 221 11.66 11.73 0.34
CA LYS A 221 12.93 11.36 -0.29
C LYS A 221 12.62 10.69 -1.62
N PRO A 222 13.20 11.12 -2.75
CA PRO A 222 12.95 10.45 -4.02
C PRO A 222 13.41 9.01 -3.95
N ALA A 223 12.45 8.09 -3.93
CA ALA A 223 12.67 6.67 -3.78
C ALA A 223 13.42 6.04 -4.95
N MET A 224 13.46 6.72 -6.11
CA MET A 224 14.07 6.21 -7.35
C MET A 224 15.53 5.77 -7.17
N GLY A 225 16.33 6.51 -6.39
CA GLY A 225 17.72 6.15 -6.10
C GLY A 225 17.91 5.13 -4.98
N PHE A 226 16.83 4.67 -4.34
CA PHE A 226 16.84 3.75 -3.19
C PHE A 226 16.08 2.45 -3.43
N ILE A 227 15.11 2.44 -4.34
CA ILE A 227 14.19 1.32 -4.57
C ILE A 227 14.91 0.02 -4.97
N TYR A 228 15.96 0.12 -5.80
CA TYR A 228 16.76 -1.03 -6.21
C TYR A 228 17.41 -1.71 -5.00
N ASN A 229 18.13 -0.92 -4.17
CA ASN A 229 18.74 -1.44 -2.94
C ASN A 229 17.70 -1.96 -1.96
N ALA A 230 16.57 -1.26 -1.81
CA ALA A 230 15.54 -1.64 -0.87
C ALA A 230 14.89 -2.98 -1.25
N MET A 231 14.75 -3.27 -2.55
CA MET A 231 14.26 -4.56 -3.01
C MET A 231 15.27 -5.67 -2.72
N ASP A 232 16.55 -5.43 -2.97
CA ASP A 232 17.63 -6.37 -2.66
C ASP A 232 17.70 -6.68 -1.15
N GLU A 233 17.71 -5.64 -0.32
CA GLU A 233 17.64 -5.79 1.15
C GLU A 233 16.37 -6.49 1.63
N ALA A 234 15.24 -6.30 0.94
CA ALA A 234 14.01 -7.01 1.27
C ALA A 234 14.14 -8.51 0.99
N LYS A 235 14.72 -8.91 -0.15
CA LYS A 235 14.98 -10.33 -0.46
C LYS A 235 15.90 -10.97 0.58
N GLU A 236 17.01 -10.31 0.90
CA GLU A 236 17.96 -10.77 1.92
C GLU A 236 17.32 -10.88 3.31
N LEU A 237 16.49 -9.90 3.69
CA LEU A 237 15.78 -9.93 4.97
C LEU A 237 14.73 -11.05 5.01
N ILE A 238 14.05 -11.35 3.90
CA ILE A 238 13.14 -12.50 3.80
C ILE A 238 13.93 -13.80 4.00
N ALA A 239 15.07 -13.97 3.32
CA ALA A 239 15.91 -15.16 3.47
C ALA A 239 16.37 -15.33 4.92
N HIS A 240 16.89 -14.26 5.53
CA HIS A 240 17.29 -14.25 6.93
C HIS A 240 16.13 -14.58 7.88
N ASN A 241 14.96 -13.96 7.72
CA ASN A 241 13.79 -14.21 8.57
C ASN A 241 13.28 -15.65 8.50
N LEU A 242 13.53 -16.32 7.37
CA LEU A 242 13.11 -17.70 7.11
C LEU A 242 14.25 -18.71 7.37
N GLY A 243 15.26 -18.32 8.16
CA GLY A 243 16.32 -19.21 8.64
C GLY A 243 17.48 -19.41 7.65
N GLY A 244 17.50 -18.69 6.53
CA GLY A 244 18.57 -18.78 5.52
C GLY A 244 18.53 -20.05 4.66
N GLU A 245 17.54 -20.91 4.83
CA GLU A 245 17.36 -22.11 4.00
C GLU A 245 16.67 -21.74 2.68
N GLU A 246 17.36 -21.92 1.55
CA GLU A 246 16.86 -21.54 0.22
C GLU A 246 15.46 -22.09 -0.07
N ALA A 247 15.21 -23.35 0.29
CA ALA A 247 13.91 -24.00 0.09
C ALA A 247 12.73 -23.25 0.76
N SER A 248 13.00 -22.49 1.83
CA SER A 248 11.97 -21.78 2.60
C SER A 248 11.54 -20.46 1.96
N TYR A 249 12.39 -19.84 1.13
CA TYR A 249 12.14 -18.51 0.55
C TYR A 249 12.23 -18.44 -0.98
N ARG A 250 12.73 -19.49 -1.64
CA ARG A 250 12.92 -19.52 -3.09
C ARG A 250 11.67 -19.17 -3.88
N GLU A 251 10.54 -19.79 -3.55
CA GLU A 251 9.27 -19.50 -4.24
C GLU A 251 8.86 -18.02 -4.07
N ILE A 252 9.10 -17.44 -2.89
CA ILE A 252 8.82 -16.01 -2.65
C ILE A 252 9.75 -15.15 -3.50
N TRP A 253 11.04 -15.48 -3.56
CA TRP A 253 12.02 -14.78 -4.39
C TRP A 253 11.66 -14.85 -5.88
N ASP A 254 11.26 -16.03 -6.37
CA ASP A 254 10.85 -16.22 -7.76
C ASP A 254 9.62 -15.33 -8.10
N ILE A 255 8.66 -15.24 -7.18
CA ILE A 255 7.50 -14.33 -7.34
C ILE A 255 7.95 -12.87 -7.34
N ILE A 256 8.85 -12.48 -6.43
CA ILE A 256 9.40 -11.12 -6.35
C ILE A 256 10.12 -10.78 -7.65
N ASP A 257 10.98 -11.66 -8.15
CA ASP A 257 11.80 -11.44 -9.34
C ASP A 257 10.94 -11.29 -10.59
N VAL A 258 9.92 -12.16 -10.76
CA VAL A 258 8.94 -12.01 -11.85
C VAL A 258 8.23 -10.66 -11.78
N ARG A 259 7.80 -10.22 -10.59
CA ARG A 259 7.10 -8.94 -10.42
C ARG A 259 8.04 -7.75 -10.61
N TRP A 260 9.26 -7.85 -10.11
CA TRP A 260 10.30 -6.85 -10.25
C TRP A 260 10.59 -6.63 -11.74
N GLU A 261 10.94 -7.66 -12.49
CA GLU A 261 11.29 -7.53 -13.92
C GLU A 261 10.14 -7.04 -14.80
N VAL A 262 8.91 -7.46 -14.51
CA VAL A 262 7.76 -7.11 -15.36
C VAL A 262 7.17 -5.73 -15.02
N GLN A 263 7.11 -5.37 -13.73
CA GLN A 263 6.28 -4.24 -13.28
C GLN A 263 7.09 -3.06 -12.74
N LEU A 264 8.17 -3.31 -12.00
CA LEU A 264 8.85 -2.27 -11.22
C LEU A 264 10.22 -1.89 -11.77
N HIS A 265 11.01 -2.86 -12.21
CA HIS A 265 12.37 -2.68 -12.65
C HIS A 265 12.42 -1.93 -13.97
N ARG A 266 13.25 -0.89 -14.02
CA ARG A 266 13.57 -0.11 -15.21
C ARG A 266 15.03 0.28 -15.13
N HIS A 267 15.66 0.46 -16.28
CA HIS A 267 17.05 0.96 -16.37
C HIS A 267 17.28 2.21 -15.52
N LEU A 268 16.26 3.07 -15.37
CA LEU A 268 16.33 4.27 -14.54
C LEU A 268 16.53 3.98 -13.04
N HIS A 269 15.94 2.91 -12.51
CA HIS A 269 16.13 2.50 -11.11
C HIS A 269 17.55 1.99 -10.87
N ALA A 270 18.07 1.18 -11.80
CA ALA A 270 19.45 0.71 -11.80
C ALA A 270 20.47 1.86 -11.91
N ALA A 271 20.23 2.79 -12.84
CA ALA A 271 21.05 3.99 -13.02
C ALA A 271 21.04 4.88 -11.77
N ALA A 272 19.87 5.12 -11.19
CA ALA A 272 19.73 5.93 -9.98
C ALA A 272 20.41 5.29 -8.76
N TYR A 273 20.38 3.96 -8.65
CA TYR A 273 21.16 3.22 -7.64
C TYR A 273 22.66 3.38 -7.86
N TYR A 274 23.16 3.20 -9.08
CA TYR A 274 24.58 3.37 -9.40
C TYR A 274 25.09 4.76 -9.02
N LEU A 275 24.30 5.79 -9.34
CA LEU A 275 24.65 7.19 -9.12
C LEU A 275 24.41 7.64 -7.67
N ASN A 276 23.84 6.80 -6.81
CA ASN A 276 23.66 7.12 -5.40
C ASN A 276 24.98 6.91 -4.63
N PRO A 277 25.63 7.98 -4.12
CA PRO A 277 26.91 7.86 -3.43
C PRO A 277 26.84 6.96 -2.19
N GLN A 278 25.68 6.86 -1.53
CA GLN A 278 25.52 6.01 -0.35
C GLN A 278 25.74 4.53 -0.68
N PHE A 279 25.25 4.09 -1.84
CA PHE A 279 25.38 2.71 -2.27
C PHE A 279 26.67 2.48 -3.06
N GLN A 280 27.06 3.41 -3.92
CA GLN A 280 28.29 3.32 -4.71
C GLN A 280 29.54 3.14 -3.84
N TYR A 281 29.52 3.70 -2.64
CA TYR A 281 30.64 3.74 -1.70
C TYR A 281 30.47 2.84 -0.48
N SER A 282 29.36 2.09 -0.42
CA SER A 282 29.09 1.09 0.60
C SER A 282 29.97 -0.15 0.38
N GLU A 283 30.34 -0.83 1.46
CA GLU A 283 30.97 -2.16 1.39
C GLU A 283 30.02 -3.21 0.83
N ARG A 284 28.70 -3.00 0.96
CA ARG A 284 27.64 -3.89 0.47
C ARG A 284 27.10 -3.50 -0.90
N LYS A 285 27.91 -2.80 -1.72
CA LYS A 285 27.51 -2.41 -3.06
C LYS A 285 27.22 -3.64 -3.92
N SER A 286 26.12 -3.63 -4.66
CA SER A 286 25.81 -4.67 -5.64
C SER A 286 26.88 -4.75 -6.74
N SER A 287 27.29 -5.98 -7.04
CA SER A 287 28.19 -6.33 -8.15
C SER A 287 27.43 -6.75 -9.41
N ASN A 288 26.08 -6.70 -9.39
CA ASN A 288 25.27 -7.16 -10.51
C ASN A 288 25.53 -6.30 -11.77
N PRO A 289 25.93 -6.91 -12.90
CA PRO A 289 26.21 -6.19 -14.14
C PRO A 289 25.01 -5.40 -14.67
N GLU A 290 23.79 -5.79 -14.33
CA GLU A 290 22.56 -5.10 -14.75
C GLU A 290 22.53 -3.63 -14.30
N VAL A 291 23.16 -3.33 -13.16
CA VAL A 291 23.21 -1.97 -12.63
C VAL A 291 23.97 -1.05 -13.59
N LYS A 292 25.14 -1.51 -14.05
CA LYS A 292 25.97 -0.76 -14.99
C LYS A 292 25.32 -0.71 -16.38
N LEU A 293 24.71 -1.81 -16.82
CA LEU A 293 23.99 -1.87 -18.08
C LEU A 293 22.80 -0.90 -18.10
N GLY A 294 22.02 -0.85 -17.02
CA GLY A 294 20.91 0.09 -16.86
C GLY A 294 21.34 1.54 -16.92
N LEU A 295 22.49 1.89 -16.31
CA LEU A 295 23.08 3.21 -16.45
C LEU A 295 23.37 3.57 -17.91
N TYR A 296 24.03 2.69 -18.66
CA TYR A 296 24.36 2.96 -20.06
C TYR A 296 23.11 3.11 -20.94
N HIS A 297 22.10 2.24 -20.77
CA HIS A 297 20.84 2.40 -21.48
C HIS A 297 20.13 3.73 -21.16
N CYS A 298 20.23 4.20 -19.91
CA CYS A 298 19.73 5.53 -19.55
C CYS A 298 20.54 6.64 -20.22
N MET A 299 21.87 6.55 -20.24
CA MET A 299 22.73 7.54 -20.90
C MET A 299 22.48 7.60 -22.42
N GLU A 300 22.33 6.45 -23.09
CA GLU A 300 21.98 6.39 -24.51
C GLU A 300 20.65 7.08 -24.81
N ARG A 301 19.66 6.88 -23.94
CA ARG A 301 18.32 7.46 -24.12
C ARG A 301 18.24 8.94 -23.74
N LEU A 302 18.95 9.37 -22.69
CA LEU A 302 18.81 10.71 -22.10
C LEU A 302 19.87 11.71 -22.60
N ILE A 303 21.00 11.23 -23.14
CA ILE A 303 22.09 12.06 -23.66
C ILE A 303 22.25 11.74 -25.15
N PRO A 304 21.50 12.38 -26.06
CA PRO A 304 21.54 12.04 -27.49
C PRO A 304 22.88 12.35 -28.15
N ASP A 305 23.57 13.41 -27.70
CA ASP A 305 24.87 13.83 -28.19
C ASP A 305 25.97 12.87 -27.73
N LEU A 306 26.72 12.33 -28.70
CA LEU A 306 27.77 11.35 -28.44
C LEU A 306 28.93 11.93 -27.64
N THR A 307 29.39 13.14 -27.97
CA THR A 307 30.50 13.79 -27.29
C THR A 307 30.16 14.10 -25.84
N VAL A 308 28.94 14.58 -25.56
CA VAL A 308 28.47 14.79 -24.18
C VAL A 308 28.38 13.46 -23.42
N ARG A 309 27.97 12.38 -24.08
CA ARG A 309 27.87 11.04 -23.47
C ARG A 309 29.25 10.47 -23.12
N GLU A 310 30.24 10.64 -23.99
CA GLU A 310 31.64 10.26 -23.74
C GLU A 310 32.22 11.02 -22.54
N ILE A 311 31.98 12.34 -22.45
CA ILE A 311 32.40 13.14 -21.30
C ILE A 311 31.72 12.64 -20.01
N ALA A 312 30.43 12.34 -20.07
CA ALA A 312 29.70 11.79 -18.93
C ALA A 312 30.27 10.44 -18.48
N ASP A 313 30.63 9.54 -19.40
CA ASP A 313 31.26 8.25 -19.07
C ASP A 313 32.61 8.45 -18.38
N LEU A 314 33.44 9.37 -18.85
CA LEU A 314 34.70 9.72 -18.18
C LEU A 314 34.48 10.26 -16.76
N GLN A 315 33.42 11.05 -16.52
CA GLN A 315 33.07 11.53 -15.19
C GLN A 315 32.64 10.40 -14.24
N LEU A 316 32.08 9.30 -14.74
CA LEU A 316 31.73 8.14 -13.92
C LEU A 316 32.95 7.49 -13.27
N VAL A 317 34.12 7.55 -13.93
CA VAL A 317 35.39 7.06 -13.37
C VAL A 317 35.78 7.89 -12.15
N LEU A 318 35.74 9.22 -12.27
CA LEU A 318 36.04 10.15 -11.17
C LEU A 318 35.08 9.95 -10.00
N PHE A 319 33.78 9.80 -10.31
CA PHE A 319 32.76 9.49 -9.32
C PHE A 319 33.06 8.17 -8.60
N ARG A 320 33.26 7.07 -9.33
CA ARG A 320 33.52 5.75 -8.73
C ARG A 320 34.75 5.74 -7.83
N ASN A 321 35.83 6.40 -8.26
CA ASN A 321 37.10 6.37 -7.55
C ASN A 321 37.19 7.41 -6.41
N ARG A 322 36.18 8.26 -6.22
CA ARG A 322 36.20 9.40 -5.29
C ARG A 322 37.37 10.35 -5.61
N GLU A 323 37.52 10.69 -6.88
CA GLU A 323 38.54 11.61 -7.38
C GLU A 323 37.93 12.99 -7.69
N GLY A 324 38.78 14.01 -7.82
CA GLY A 324 38.35 15.40 -8.05
C GLY A 324 37.43 15.91 -6.93
N PHE A 325 36.32 16.55 -7.30
CA PHE A 325 35.34 17.08 -6.34
C PHE A 325 34.71 16.00 -5.45
N PHE A 326 34.56 14.76 -5.94
CA PHE A 326 34.04 13.63 -5.16
C PHE A 326 35.02 13.15 -4.08
N GLY A 327 36.30 13.49 -4.21
CA GLY A 327 37.37 13.14 -3.27
C GLY A 327 37.52 14.07 -2.09
N LEU A 328 36.86 15.25 -2.12
CA LEU A 328 36.97 16.26 -1.07
C LEU A 328 36.42 15.75 0.26
N HIS A 329 37.03 16.20 1.36
CA HIS A 329 36.59 15.83 2.72
C HIS A 329 35.12 16.20 2.96
N ALA A 330 34.68 17.37 2.47
CA ALA A 330 33.30 17.81 2.54
C ALA A 330 32.36 16.78 1.88
N ALA A 331 32.62 16.42 0.62
CA ALA A 331 31.83 15.44 -0.13
C ALA A 331 31.74 14.09 0.60
N LYS A 332 32.88 13.57 1.08
CA LYS A 332 32.96 12.31 1.85
C LYS A 332 32.14 12.38 3.15
N SER A 333 32.20 13.49 3.88
CA SER A 333 31.49 13.66 5.15
C SER A 333 29.96 13.81 5.01
N THR A 334 29.46 14.08 3.80
CA THR A 334 28.04 14.34 3.52
C THR A 334 27.31 13.21 2.79
N ILE A 335 28.00 12.12 2.38
CA ILE A 335 27.44 11.03 1.57
C ILE A 335 26.09 10.53 2.11
N ALA A 336 26.01 10.22 3.41
CA ALA A 336 24.79 9.71 4.05
C ALA A 336 23.81 10.80 4.51
N LYS A 337 24.25 12.07 4.49
CA LYS A 337 23.49 13.22 5.03
C LYS A 337 22.64 13.91 3.98
N ARG A 338 23.02 13.80 2.70
CA ARG A 338 22.34 14.41 1.56
C ARG A 338 21.74 13.31 0.68
N SER A 339 20.49 13.48 0.27
CA SER A 339 19.84 12.57 -0.68
C SER A 339 20.26 12.92 -2.13
N PRO A 340 20.31 11.95 -3.07
CA PRO A 340 20.77 12.19 -4.44
C PRO A 340 20.12 13.39 -5.16
N ASP A 341 18.85 13.69 -4.87
CA ASP A 341 18.12 14.86 -5.39
C ASP A 341 18.58 16.20 -4.81
N SER A 342 19.08 16.22 -3.57
CA SER A 342 19.64 17.44 -2.99
C SER A 342 20.93 17.86 -3.71
N PHE A 343 21.62 16.95 -4.40
CA PHE A 343 22.76 17.27 -5.26
C PHE A 343 22.34 17.84 -6.62
N LEU A 344 21.12 17.55 -7.09
CA LEU A 344 20.63 17.90 -8.43
C LEU A 344 19.68 19.12 -8.44
N SER A 345 19.17 19.50 -7.27
CA SER A 345 18.26 20.65 -7.09
C SER A 345 18.98 21.98 -6.84
N GLU A 346 20.27 21.95 -6.47
CA GLU A 346 21.17 23.11 -6.56
C GLU A 346 21.55 23.33 -8.04
N ARG A 347 20.58 23.74 -8.87
CA ARG A 347 20.91 24.35 -10.17
C ARG A 347 21.33 25.79 -9.93
N VAL A 348 22.56 26.11 -10.33
CA VAL A 348 23.04 27.47 -10.61
C VAL A 348 22.25 28.07 -11.78
#